data_AF-Q2UAG0-F1
#
_entry.id   AF-Q2UAG0-F1
#
_cell.length_a   1.000
_cell.length_b   1.000
_cell.length_c   1.000
_cell.angle_alpha   90.00
_cell.angle_beta   90.00
_cell.angle_gamma   90.00
#
_symmetry.space_group_name_H-M   'P 1'
#
loop_
_entity.id
_entity.type
_entity.pdbx_description
1 polymer ?
#
loop_
_entity_poly.entity_id
_entity_poly.type
_entity_poly.pdbx_seq_one_letter_code
_entity_poly.pdbx_strand_id
1 'polypeptide(L)'
;MDDQDEVDKELLRTFIPRVTRIHARIRTTQSSQCPEPTNDVFKEERRFFEDSWKQIIQSIVQQRSSPITFVPEDGSFPYHPFGAAASYSDVADSEGHRLRTLWETFAQEASSS
;
A
#
# COMPACT_ATOMS: atom_id res chain seq x y z
N MET A 1 -15.75 17.89 10.28
CA MET A 1 -14.86 16.75 10.60
C MET A 1 -13.99 16.62 9.37
N ASP A 2 -13.15 17.65 9.14
CA ASP A 2 -12.59 17.97 7.82
C ASP A 2 -11.16 18.52 7.90
N ASP A 3 -10.78 19.14 9.01
CA ASP A 3 -9.44 19.74 9.12
C ASP A 3 -8.32 18.69 9.25
N GLN A 4 -8.59 17.55 9.89
CA GLN A 4 -7.59 16.50 10.10
C GLN A 4 -7.23 15.78 8.79
N ASP A 5 -8.23 15.44 7.98
CA ASP A 5 -8.05 14.75 6.70
C ASP A 5 -7.26 15.59 5.69
N GLU A 6 -7.48 16.90 5.65
CA GLU A 6 -6.74 17.80 4.76
C GLU A 6 -5.30 18.04 5.24
N VAL A 7 -5.09 18.16 6.56
CA VAL A 7 -3.74 18.24 7.14
C VAL A 7 -2.95 16.96 6.86
N ASP A 8 -3.56 15.79 6.99
CA ASP A 8 -2.92 14.51 6.73
C ASP A 8 -2.53 14.37 5.24
N LYS A 9 -3.39 14.82 4.32
CA LYS A 9 -3.06 14.86 2.87
C LYS A 9 -1.93 15.83 2.54
N GLU A 10 -1.88 17.00 3.17
CA GLU A 10 -0.83 17.99 2.95
C GLU A 10 0.54 17.50 3.47
N LEU A 11 0.54 16.84 4.63
CA LEU A 11 1.72 16.17 5.16
C LEU A 11 2.21 15.08 4.19
N LEU A 12 1.30 14.22 3.70
CA LEU A 12 1.65 13.18 2.72
C LEU A 12 2.33 13.77 1.48
N ARG A 13 1.78 14.85 0.90
CA ARG A 13 2.38 15.54 -0.26
C ARG A 13 3.80 16.06 0.01
N THR A 14 4.10 16.42 1.26
CA THR A 14 5.43 16.92 1.65
C THR A 14 6.45 15.80 1.81
N PHE A 15 6.04 14.62 2.27
CA PHE A 15 6.93 13.48 2.49
C PHE A 15 7.13 12.62 1.25
N ILE A 16 6.10 12.48 0.41
CA ILE A 16 6.10 11.64 -0.80
C ILE A 16 7.37 11.80 -1.65
N PRO A 17 7.85 13.02 -1.96
CA PRO A 17 9.04 13.19 -2.79
C PRO A 17 10.32 12.60 -2.20
N ARG A 18 10.38 12.38 -0.89
CA ARG A 18 11.56 11.91 -0.15
C ARG A 18 11.54 10.40 0.09
N VAL A 19 10.47 9.70 -0.31
CA VAL A 19 10.32 8.27 -0.09
C VAL A 19 11.21 7.50 -1.07
N THR A 20 12.00 6.57 -0.53
CA THR A 20 12.88 5.68 -1.32
C THR A 20 12.52 4.20 -1.16
N ARG A 21 11.73 3.85 -0.15
CA ARG A 21 11.30 2.47 0.16
C ARG A 21 9.86 2.47 0.65
N ILE A 22 9.07 1.48 0.23
CA ILE A 22 7.68 1.33 0.64
C ILE A 22 7.53 -0.03 1.35
N HIS A 23 7.32 0.01 2.66
CA HIS A 23 6.80 -1.14 3.40
C HIS A 23 5.28 -1.05 3.35
N ALA A 24 4.66 -1.79 2.45
CA ALA A 24 3.24 -1.65 2.18
C ALA A 24 2.47 -2.80 2.82
N ARG A 25 1.47 -2.42 3.59
CA ARG A 25 0.60 -3.32 4.34
C ARG A 25 -0.74 -2.64 4.47
N ILE A 26 -1.82 -3.35 4.15
CA ILE A 26 -3.18 -2.83 4.31
C ILE A 26 -3.56 -3.04 5.78
N ARG A 27 -3.91 -1.96 6.44
CA ARG A 27 -4.43 -1.98 7.81
C ARG A 27 -5.93 -1.69 7.79
N THR A 28 -6.61 -2.08 8.85
CA THR A 28 -8.00 -1.71 9.07
C THR A 28 -8.10 -0.81 10.30
N THR A 29 -9.23 -0.14 10.49
CA THR A 29 -9.48 0.68 11.68
C THR A 29 -9.36 -0.13 12.99
N GLN A 30 -9.60 -1.44 12.93
CA GLN A 30 -9.65 -2.33 14.08
C GLN A 30 -8.40 -3.23 14.22
N SER A 31 -7.52 -3.26 13.22
CA SER A 31 -6.34 -4.11 13.23
C SER A 31 -5.17 -3.52 12.46
N SER A 32 -3.97 -3.72 12.98
CA SER A 32 -2.73 -3.35 12.29
C SER A 32 -2.46 -4.17 11.02
N GLN A 33 -3.26 -5.20 10.74
CA GLN A 33 -3.19 -6.03 9.54
C GLN A 33 -4.61 -6.40 9.06
N CYS A 34 -4.81 -6.29 7.75
CA CYS A 34 -6.01 -6.72 7.07
C CYS A 34 -5.86 -8.19 6.65
N PRO A 35 -6.65 -9.11 7.20
CA PRO A 35 -6.44 -10.54 6.95
C PRO A 35 -6.89 -11.02 5.57
N GLU A 36 -7.84 -10.31 4.98
CA GLU A 36 -8.36 -10.60 3.66
C GLU A 36 -8.40 -9.30 2.85
N PRO A 37 -7.23 -8.77 2.45
CA PRO A 37 -7.14 -7.47 1.79
C PRO A 37 -7.95 -7.39 0.50
N THR A 38 -8.26 -8.51 -0.14
CA THR A 38 -9.09 -8.60 -1.35
C THR A 38 -10.59 -8.66 -1.08
N ASN A 39 -11.02 -8.85 0.17
CA ASN A 39 -12.43 -8.86 0.52
C ASN A 39 -13.06 -7.48 0.24
N ASP A 40 -14.28 -7.48 -0.28
CA ASP A 40 -14.98 -6.24 -0.65
C ASP A 40 -15.28 -5.35 0.55
N VAL A 41 -15.36 -5.92 1.76
CA VAL A 41 -15.55 -5.15 2.99
C VAL A 41 -14.41 -4.17 3.27
N PHE A 42 -13.20 -4.43 2.76
CA PHE A 42 -12.02 -3.56 2.93
C PHE A 42 -11.70 -2.75 1.68
N LYS A 43 -12.65 -2.63 0.75
CA LYS A 43 -12.41 -1.97 -0.54
C LYS A 43 -12.04 -0.50 -0.38
N GLU A 44 -12.62 0.20 0.60
CA GLU A 44 -12.33 1.62 0.84
C GLU A 44 -10.94 1.81 1.44
N GLU A 45 -10.59 1.02 2.45
CA GLU A 45 -9.25 1.01 3.05
C GLU A 45 -8.19 0.62 2.02
N ARG A 46 -8.44 -0.44 1.24
CA ARG A 46 -7.57 -0.88 0.14
C ARG A 46 -7.34 0.25 -0.85
N ARG A 47 -8.40 0.95 -1.26
CA ARG A 47 -8.31 2.06 -2.21
C ARG A 47 -7.45 3.21 -1.66
N PHE A 48 -7.64 3.58 -0.38
CA PHE A 48 -6.85 4.64 0.25
C PHE A 48 -5.34 4.34 0.20
N PHE A 49 -4.95 3.12 0.56
CA PHE A 49 -3.53 2.70 0.51
C PHE A 49 -3.00 2.64 -0.92
N GLU A 50 -3.76 2.07 -1.85
CA GLU A 50 -3.36 1.99 -3.26
C GLU A 50 -3.18 3.36 -3.91
N ASP A 51 -4.10 4.30 -3.64
CA ASP A 51 -4.01 5.67 -4.18
C ASP A 51 -2.82 6.42 -3.57
N SER A 52 -2.49 6.18 -2.30
CA SER A 52 -1.29 6.72 -1.65
C SER A 52 0.00 6.17 -2.26
N TRP A 53 0.06 4.86 -2.50
CA TRP A 53 1.23 4.23 -3.12
C TRP A 53 1.43 4.67 -4.57
N LYS A 54 0.35 4.82 -5.34
CA LYS A 54 0.42 5.38 -6.70
C LYS A 54 1.01 6.79 -6.71
N GLN A 55 0.62 7.66 -5.78
CA GLN A 55 1.20 9.00 -5.67
C GLN A 55 2.72 8.96 -5.37
N ILE A 56 3.15 8.03 -4.50
CA ILE A 56 4.58 7.82 -4.21
C ILE A 56 5.32 7.37 -5.48
N ILE A 57 4.79 6.37 -6.19
CA ILE A 57 5.40 5.85 -7.42
C ILE A 57 5.48 6.94 -8.49
N GLN A 58 4.41 7.72 -8.69
CA GLN A 58 4.39 8.82 -9.65
C GLN A 58 5.50 9.84 -9.34
N SER A 59 5.66 10.22 -8.06
CA SER A 59 6.71 11.15 -7.65
C SER A 59 8.12 10.58 -7.92
N ILE A 60 8.31 9.28 -7.71
CA ILE A 60 9.60 8.60 -7.91
C ILE A 60 9.94 8.49 -9.40
N VAL A 61 8.97 8.15 -10.24
CA VAL A 61 9.10 8.14 -11.70
C VAL A 61 9.51 9.53 -12.20
N GLN A 62 8.82 10.57 -11.76
CA GLN A 62 9.12 11.96 -12.14
C GLN A 62 10.53 12.40 -11.71
N GLN A 63 10.97 11.98 -10.53
CA GLN A 63 12.30 12.32 -10.00
C GLN A 63 13.44 11.46 -10.55
N ARG A 64 13.13 10.39 -11.32
CA ARG A 64 14.10 9.37 -11.74
C ARG A 64 14.93 8.83 -10.56
N SER A 65 14.27 8.66 -9.42
CA SER A 65 14.92 8.24 -8.17
C SER A 65 15.26 6.74 -8.17
N SER A 66 16.00 6.31 -7.14
CA SER A 66 16.42 4.92 -6.92
C SER A 66 15.25 3.92 -6.92
N PRO A 67 15.50 2.62 -7.17
CA PRO A 67 14.46 1.59 -7.21
C PRO A 67 13.71 1.50 -5.88
N ILE A 68 12.39 1.43 -5.96
CA ILE A 68 11.51 1.20 -4.82
C ILE A 68 11.63 -0.26 -4.43
N THR A 69 11.94 -0.51 -3.16
CA THR A 69 11.79 -1.85 -2.58
C THR A 69 10.42 -1.93 -1.93
N PHE A 70 9.70 -2.99 -2.24
CA PHE A 70 8.37 -3.29 -1.71
C PHE A 70 8.41 -4.58 -0.93
N VAL A 71 7.86 -4.55 0.29
CA VAL A 71 7.63 -5.76 1.09
C VAL A 71 6.20 -5.71 1.62
N PRO A 72 5.33 -6.65 1.19
CA PRO A 72 4.07 -6.92 1.88
C PRO A 72 4.39 -7.50 3.25
N GLU A 73 4.07 -6.76 4.31
CA GLU A 73 4.29 -7.21 5.69
C GLU A 73 2.98 -7.71 6.31
N ASP A 74 2.66 -8.99 6.05
CA ASP A 74 1.68 -9.73 6.83
C ASP A 74 2.41 -10.57 7.88
N GLY A 75 2.05 -10.38 9.14
CA GLY A 75 2.79 -10.88 10.29
C GLY A 75 2.10 -12.07 10.91
N SER A 76 2.88 -12.92 11.56
CA SER A 76 2.35 -14.01 12.37
C SER A 76 1.52 -13.48 13.56
N PHE A 77 0.86 -14.39 14.27
CA PHE A 77 0.19 -14.12 15.56
C PHE A 77 0.97 -13.11 16.43
N PRO A 78 0.31 -12.09 17.04
CA PRO A 78 -1.13 -11.91 17.22
C PRO A 78 -1.85 -11.16 16.08
N TYR A 79 -1.17 -10.86 14.97
CA TYR A 79 -1.69 -9.94 13.97
C TYR A 79 -2.50 -10.61 12.85
N HIS A 80 -2.33 -11.92 12.67
CA HIS A 80 -3.16 -12.75 11.79
C HIS A 80 -4.36 -13.32 12.56
N PRO A 81 -5.61 -13.22 12.07
CA PRO A 81 -6.77 -13.69 12.79
C PRO A 81 -6.77 -15.20 12.96
N PHE A 82 -7.19 -15.62 14.16
CA PHE A 82 -7.55 -17.01 14.39
C PHE A 82 -8.70 -17.42 13.46
N GLY A 83 -8.47 -18.43 12.63
CA GLY A 83 -9.48 -18.96 11.70
C GLY A 83 -9.43 -18.40 10.28
N ALA A 84 -8.46 -17.55 9.94
CA ALA A 84 -8.23 -17.15 8.55
C ALA A 84 -7.90 -18.38 7.67
N ALA A 85 -8.49 -18.42 6.47
CA ALA A 85 -8.35 -19.56 5.55
C ALA A 85 -6.94 -19.67 4.94
N ALA A 86 -6.25 -18.53 4.78
CA ALA A 86 -4.89 -18.44 4.27
C ALA A 86 -3.90 -18.17 5.40
N SER A 87 -2.64 -18.62 5.28
CA SER A 87 -1.59 -18.23 6.22
C SER A 87 -1.13 -16.79 5.97
N TYR A 88 -0.51 -16.15 6.95
CA TYR A 88 0.03 -14.79 6.78
C TYR A 88 1.05 -14.72 5.63
N SER A 89 1.82 -15.79 5.40
CA SER A 89 2.74 -15.88 4.26
C SER A 89 2.01 -15.94 2.91
N ASP A 90 0.93 -16.71 2.81
CA ASP A 90 0.13 -16.79 1.57
C ASP A 90 -0.53 -15.44 1.24
N VAL A 91 -0.99 -14.71 2.27
CA VAL A 91 -1.53 -13.35 2.11
C VAL A 91 -0.43 -12.40 1.64
N ALA A 92 0.75 -12.44 2.27
CA ALA A 92 1.89 -11.61 1.87
C ALA A 92 2.31 -11.87 0.42
N ASP A 93 2.43 -13.14 0.02
CA ASP A 93 2.86 -13.50 -1.34
C ASP A 93 1.81 -13.09 -2.38
N SER A 94 0.53 -13.34 -2.12
CA SER A 94 -0.55 -12.98 -3.05
C SER A 94 -0.71 -11.47 -3.22
N GLU A 95 -0.67 -10.70 -2.13
CA GLU A 95 -0.65 -9.24 -2.19
C GLU A 95 0.65 -8.72 -2.82
N GLY A 96 1.77 -9.37 -2.55
CA GLY A 96 3.07 -9.10 -3.17
C GLY A 96 2.98 -9.12 -4.69
N HIS A 97 2.43 -10.20 -5.22
CA HIS A 97 2.20 -10.36 -6.65
C HIS A 97 1.23 -9.31 -7.21
N ARG A 98 0.08 -9.11 -6.54
CA ARG A 98 -0.96 -8.18 -6.99
C ARG A 98 -0.46 -6.74 -7.06
N LEU A 99 0.20 -6.27 -5.99
CA LEU A 99 0.71 -4.91 -5.88
C LEU A 99 1.89 -4.67 -6.82
N ARG A 100 2.77 -5.66 -6.98
CA ARG A 100 3.86 -5.57 -7.97
C ARG A 100 3.31 -5.32 -9.37
N THR A 101 2.35 -6.12 -9.82
CA THR A 101 1.74 -5.95 -11.16
C THR A 101 1.04 -4.59 -11.28
N LEU A 102 0.29 -4.17 -10.26
CA LEU A 102 -0.38 -2.87 -10.25
C LEU A 102 0.62 -1.71 -10.40
N TRP A 103 1.72 -1.76 -9.65
CA TRP A 103 2.71 -0.68 -9.60
C TRP A 103 3.60 -0.64 -10.81
N GLU A 104 4.05 -1.78 -11.32
CA GLU A 104 4.80 -1.86 -12.59
C GLU A 104 3.97 -1.31 -13.75
N THR A 105 2.68 -1.68 -13.82
CA THR A 105 1.75 -1.17 -14.84
C THR A 105 1.60 0.35 -14.73
N PHE A 106 1.33 0.85 -13.51
CA PHE A 106 1.16 2.28 -13.28
C PHE A 106 2.44 3.08 -13.54
N ALA A 107 3.61 2.57 -13.17
CA ALA A 107 4.89 3.23 -13.43
C ALA A 107 5.18 3.33 -14.94
N GLN A 108 4.83 2.30 -15.71
CA GLN A 108 4.98 2.30 -17.17
C GLN A 108 4.06 3.33 -17.83
N GLU A 109 2.80 3.42 -17.40
CA GLU A 109 1.83 4.42 -17.88
C GLU A 109 2.30 5.85 -17.53
N ALA A 110 2.74 6.06 -16.29
CA ALA A 110 3.22 7.36 -15.81
C ALA A 110 4.52 7.82 -16.50
N SER A 111 5.34 6.88 -17.01
CA SER A 111 6.55 7.20 -17.78
C SER A 111 6.27 7.54 -19.25
N SER A 112 5.08 7.19 -19.74
CA SER A 112 4.66 7.36 -21.14
C SER A 112 3.77 8.61 -21.37
N SER A 113 3.41 9.31 -20.28
CA SER A 113 2.64 10.57 -20.29
C SER A 113 3.56 11.78 -20.14
#